data_AF-A0A3R7R4F7-F1
#
_entry.id   AF-A0A3R7R4F7-F1
#
_cell.length_a   1.000
_cell.length_b   1.000
_cell.length_c   1.000
_cell.angle_alpha   90.00
_cell.angle_beta   90.00
_cell.angle_gamma   90.00
#
_symmetry.space_group_name_H-M   'P 1'
#
loop_
_entity.id
_entity.type
_entity.pdbx_description
1 polymer ?
#
loop_
_entity_poly.entity_id
_entity_poly.type
_entity_poly.pdbx_seq_one_letter_code
_entity_poly.pdbx_strand_id
1 'polypeptide(L)'
;MLRFPPAPSQSARLLMVIVVAVCCGCSCVAAGPVSYPCSFDEVMRGEKLLSAPVVKVVPSAGEPQSETYVVVTEKWAPIRIVASMKDLEDKNKHCGLPTGYKSNLRGGTVSCSREDVLTRNGKKEILTSAINVAIKLHADRLLVQPLKAPLKVPNFPEKSICRQFTVPDVHRSEGVKDADMVLYVAAAPGGVWALPCATLDNGRPIVGVVNFGPADLRFLRLATRIAAHEIAHALGFAYGKMVASRMVSNVTSVRGRALSVVVNSTNAAMAAREHYNCKGIQGMELNDFKGDGTGLESHWSQRNAKDELMAPLGGAGYYTELTLAAFADLGYYKVNWA
;
A
#
# COMPACT_ATOMS: atom_id res chain seq x y z
N MET A 1 49.36 -2.38 30.64
CA MET A 1 48.60 -2.09 31.88
C MET A 1 48.75 -0.61 32.19
N LEU A 2 47.62 0.09 32.41
CA LEU A 2 47.44 1.37 33.13
C LEU A 2 48.03 2.65 32.47
N ARG A 3 47.23 3.57 31.88
CA ARG A 3 46.42 4.69 32.48
C ARG A 3 47.31 5.65 33.31
N PHE A 4 47.35 6.98 33.18
CA PHE A 4 46.63 8.09 32.50
C PHE A 4 47.60 9.32 32.47
N PRO A 5 47.22 10.46 31.87
CA PRO A 5 47.12 11.63 32.76
C PRO A 5 45.80 12.40 32.60
N PRO A 6 45.35 13.09 33.66
CA PRO A 6 44.19 13.97 33.62
C PRO A 6 44.58 15.39 33.17
N ALA A 7 43.62 16.08 32.56
CA ALA A 7 43.54 17.55 32.53
C ALA A 7 42.61 18.00 33.70
N PRO A 8 42.25 19.28 33.87
CA PRO A 8 42.83 20.55 33.42
C PRO A 8 42.92 21.59 34.58
N SER A 9 43.35 22.83 34.32
CA SER A 9 42.77 23.98 35.03
C SER A 9 42.75 25.25 34.18
N GLN A 10 41.57 25.85 34.12
CA GLN A 10 41.19 27.09 33.44
C GLN A 10 41.72 28.33 34.16
N SER A 11 42.08 29.37 33.40
CA SER A 11 42.02 30.82 33.71
C SER A 11 42.92 31.54 32.68
N ALA A 12 42.66 32.73 32.14
CA ALA A 12 41.59 33.70 32.27
C ALA A 12 41.66 34.65 31.05
N ARG A 13 40.47 35.03 30.57
CA ARG A 13 40.02 36.37 30.16
C ARG A 13 40.99 37.40 29.52
N LEU A 14 40.58 37.78 28.30
CA LEU A 14 40.36 39.15 27.77
C LEU A 14 41.55 40.13 27.65
N LEU A 15 41.89 40.47 26.40
CA LEU A 15 42.12 41.85 25.97
C LEU A 15 41.82 42.00 24.48
N MET A 16 40.85 42.87 24.18
CA MET A 16 40.52 43.40 22.85
C MET A 16 41.66 44.28 22.32
N VAL A 17 41.81 44.40 20.99
CA VAL A 17 41.41 45.60 20.21
C VAL A 17 41.92 45.49 18.76
N ILE A 18 40.97 45.30 17.84
CA ILE A 18 40.72 46.02 16.59
C ILE A 18 41.86 46.16 15.55
N VAL A 19 41.68 45.50 14.40
CA VAL A 19 41.99 46.06 13.07
C VAL A 19 40.72 45.98 12.23
N VAL A 20 40.16 47.15 11.89
CA VAL A 20 39.03 47.31 10.97
C VAL A 20 39.54 47.51 9.54
N ALA A 21 38.72 47.02 8.61
CA ALA A 21 38.46 47.53 7.26
C ALA A 21 39.13 46.87 6.04
N VAL A 22 38.24 46.17 5.32
CA VAL A 22 37.94 46.36 3.89
C VAL A 22 38.83 45.60 2.91
N CYS A 23 38.27 44.50 2.39
CA CYS A 23 38.32 44.17 0.97
C CYS A 23 37.06 43.37 0.58
N CYS A 24 36.21 44.05 -0.19
CA CYS A 24 35.39 43.53 -1.29
C CYS A 24 34.60 42.22 -1.08
N GLY A 25 33.30 42.39 -0.81
CA GLY A 25 32.26 42.00 -1.76
C GLY A 25 32.39 40.63 -2.42
N CYS A 26 32.27 39.57 -1.63
CA CYS A 26 31.71 38.31 -2.09
C CYS A 26 30.74 37.86 -1.01
N SER A 27 29.49 38.32 -1.10
CA SER A 27 28.37 37.62 -0.48
C SER A 27 28.39 36.20 -1.03
N CYS A 28 29.03 35.29 -0.29
CA CYS A 28 28.79 33.88 -0.44
C CYS A 28 27.32 33.70 -0.07
N VAL A 29 26.44 33.77 -1.07
CA VAL A 29 25.12 33.18 -0.95
C VAL A 29 25.42 31.68 -0.84
N ALA A 30 25.62 31.22 0.39
CA ALA A 30 25.47 29.83 0.69
C ALA A 30 24.06 29.48 0.22
N ALA A 31 23.97 28.76 -0.91
CA ALA A 31 22.75 28.10 -1.27
C ALA A 31 22.39 27.25 -0.04
N GLY A 32 21.39 27.70 0.72
CA GLY A 32 20.85 26.91 1.81
C GLY A 32 20.49 25.52 1.27
N PRO A 33 20.50 24.47 2.10
CA PRO A 33 20.13 23.14 1.65
C PRO A 33 18.82 23.27 0.87
N VAL A 34 18.83 22.84 -0.39
CA VAL A 34 17.65 22.89 -1.27
C VAL A 34 16.53 22.19 -0.53
N SER A 35 15.63 22.98 0.04
CA SER A 35 14.53 22.47 0.85
C SER A 35 13.56 21.81 -0.12
N TYR A 36 13.26 20.53 0.11
CA TYR A 36 12.24 19.84 -0.67
C TYR A 36 10.93 20.64 -0.58
N PRO A 37 10.39 21.15 -1.70
CA PRO A 37 9.18 21.95 -1.67
C PRO A 37 8.00 21.12 -1.17
N CYS A 38 7.14 21.73 -0.37
CA CYS A 38 5.88 21.13 0.09
C CYS A 38 6.05 19.92 1.00
N SER A 39 6.87 20.09 2.05
CA SER A 39 6.74 19.18 3.19
C SER A 39 5.32 19.30 3.78
N PHE A 40 4.70 18.20 4.25
CA PHE A 40 3.36 18.29 4.86
C PHE A 40 3.28 19.36 5.96
N ASP A 41 4.33 19.55 6.77
CA ASP A 41 4.32 20.60 7.82
C ASP A 41 4.28 22.01 7.20
N GLU A 42 4.94 22.21 6.07
CA GLU A 42 4.93 23.48 5.34
C GLU A 42 3.59 23.73 4.65
N VAL A 43 2.99 22.70 4.02
CA VAL A 43 1.64 22.77 3.43
C VAL A 43 0.61 23.08 4.51
N MET A 44 0.69 22.43 5.67
CA MET A 44 -0.25 22.64 6.79
C MET A 44 -0.05 23.99 7.50
N ARG A 45 1.13 24.62 7.39
CA ARG A 45 1.44 25.94 7.98
C ARG A 45 1.05 27.13 7.10
N GLY A 46 0.83 26.94 5.80
CA GLY A 46 0.60 28.01 4.80
C GLY A 46 -0.82 28.62 4.68
N GLU A 47 -1.72 28.35 5.63
CA GLU A 47 -3.12 28.83 5.73
C GLU A 47 -4.20 28.32 4.75
N LYS A 48 -5.42 28.28 5.32
CA LYS A 48 -6.75 27.92 4.81
C LYS A 48 -6.89 26.50 4.26
N LEU A 49 -7.17 25.57 5.18
CA LEU A 49 -8.01 24.39 4.93
C LEU A 49 -9.32 24.86 4.28
N LEU A 50 -9.35 24.92 2.95
CA LEU A 50 -10.59 24.77 2.23
C LEU A 50 -11.11 23.39 2.59
N SER A 51 -12.34 23.35 3.10
CA SER A 51 -13.10 22.14 3.39
C SER A 51 -12.82 21.06 2.35
N ALA A 52 -12.64 19.83 2.84
CA ALA A 52 -12.40 18.62 2.06
C ALA A 52 -12.98 18.72 0.64
N PRO A 53 -12.20 18.41 -0.42
CA PRO A 53 -12.68 18.53 -1.79
C PRO A 53 -13.99 17.76 -1.91
N VAL A 54 -15.07 18.51 -2.14
CA VAL A 54 -16.36 17.95 -2.51
C VAL A 54 -16.11 17.21 -3.82
N VAL A 55 -16.34 15.90 -3.78
CA VAL A 55 -16.40 15.04 -4.97
C VAL A 55 -17.31 15.73 -5.98
N LYS A 56 -16.75 16.27 -7.06
CA LYS A 56 -17.54 16.80 -8.16
C LYS A 56 -18.15 15.62 -8.90
N VAL A 57 -19.45 15.41 -8.71
CA VAL A 57 -20.25 14.57 -9.60
C VAL A 57 -20.27 15.23 -10.98
N VAL A 58 -19.68 14.56 -11.97
CA VAL A 58 -19.71 15.00 -13.37
C VAL A 58 -21.08 14.60 -13.96
N PRO A 59 -21.79 15.50 -14.65
CA PRO A 59 -23.09 15.19 -15.25
C PRO A 59 -22.97 14.27 -16.48
N SER A 60 -24.06 13.55 -16.74
CA SER A 60 -24.21 12.52 -17.79
C SER A 60 -24.02 13.07 -19.21
N ALA A 61 -23.39 12.28 -20.09
CA ALA A 61 -23.04 12.64 -21.47
C ALA A 61 -24.23 12.61 -22.43
N GLY A 62 -24.23 13.53 -23.41
CA GLY A 62 -25.19 13.61 -24.51
C GLY A 62 -24.56 14.04 -25.85
N GLU A 63 -24.63 13.10 -26.82
CA GLU A 63 -24.69 13.26 -28.29
C GLU A 63 -23.43 13.41 -29.18
N PRO A 64 -23.50 12.95 -30.46
CA PRO A 64 -22.49 12.07 -31.05
C PRO A 64 -21.64 12.73 -32.15
N GLN A 65 -20.44 12.18 -32.39
CA GLN A 65 -19.71 12.39 -33.64
C GLN A 65 -19.20 11.07 -34.22
N SER A 66 -19.47 10.91 -35.51
CA SER A 66 -19.24 9.74 -36.34
C SER A 66 -17.82 9.74 -36.89
N GLU A 67 -16.99 8.78 -36.47
CA GLU A 67 -15.90 8.24 -37.29
C GLU A 67 -15.71 6.75 -36.99
N THR A 68 -15.78 5.93 -38.02
CA THR A 68 -15.61 4.48 -37.97
C THR A 68 -14.14 4.12 -37.81
N TYR A 69 -13.65 4.20 -36.57
CA TYR A 69 -12.45 3.47 -36.17
C TYR A 69 -12.84 2.02 -35.92
N VAL A 70 -12.18 1.08 -36.60
CA VAL A 70 -12.16 -0.32 -36.16
C VAL A 70 -11.29 -0.37 -34.91
N VAL A 71 -11.86 0.06 -33.79
CA VAL A 71 -11.26 -0.12 -32.48
C VAL A 71 -11.54 -1.57 -32.11
N VAL A 72 -10.50 -2.41 -32.17
CA VAL A 72 -10.48 -3.64 -31.38
C VAL A 72 -10.45 -3.18 -29.92
N THR A 73 -11.62 -2.83 -29.37
CA THR A 73 -11.75 -2.49 -27.96
C THR A 73 -11.54 -3.78 -27.21
N GLU A 74 -10.33 -4.00 -26.71
CA GLU A 74 -10.15 -4.93 -25.60
C GLU A 74 -11.00 -4.36 -24.46
N LYS A 75 -12.22 -4.89 -24.31
CA LYS A 75 -13.22 -4.33 -23.41
C LYS A 75 -12.73 -4.46 -21.98
N TRP A 76 -12.35 -3.33 -21.40
CA TRP A 76 -12.11 -3.22 -19.96
C TRP A 76 -13.42 -3.39 -19.21
N ALA A 77 -13.42 -4.20 -18.16
CA ALA A 77 -14.57 -4.44 -17.31
C ALA A 77 -14.16 -4.50 -15.83
N PRO A 78 -15.08 -4.31 -14.88
CA PRO A 78 -14.82 -4.48 -13.46
C PRO A 78 -14.10 -5.80 -13.16
N ILE A 79 -13.07 -5.75 -12.33
CA ILE A 79 -12.32 -6.97 -11.97
C ILE A 79 -13.21 -7.97 -11.23
N ARG A 80 -13.18 -9.22 -11.69
CA ARG A 80 -13.89 -10.33 -11.03
C ARG A 80 -12.94 -11.06 -10.09
N ILE A 81 -13.05 -10.77 -8.79
CA ILE A 81 -12.26 -11.45 -7.75
C ILE A 81 -13.13 -12.54 -7.10
N VAL A 82 -12.71 -13.79 -7.22
CA VAL A 82 -13.38 -14.93 -6.57
C VAL A 82 -12.61 -15.32 -5.32
N ALA A 83 -13.27 -15.29 -4.16
CA ALA A 83 -12.64 -15.64 -2.89
C ALA A 83 -12.88 -17.12 -2.52
N SER A 84 -11.83 -17.81 -2.07
CA SER A 84 -11.90 -19.16 -1.52
C SER A 84 -11.69 -19.14 0.00
N MET A 85 -12.63 -19.74 0.73
CA MET A 85 -12.68 -19.73 2.20
C MET A 85 -12.29 -21.07 2.83
N LYS A 86 -11.62 -21.96 2.08
CA LYS A 86 -11.35 -23.34 2.51
C LYS A 86 -10.53 -23.42 3.80
N ASP A 87 -9.59 -22.50 4.00
CA ASP A 87 -8.80 -22.43 5.23
C ASP A 87 -9.64 -21.99 6.44
N LEU A 88 -10.76 -21.27 6.23
CA LEU A 88 -11.69 -20.96 7.32
C LEU A 88 -12.56 -22.17 7.68
N GLU A 89 -12.74 -23.14 6.79
CA GLU A 89 -13.52 -24.36 7.03
C GLU A 89 -12.70 -25.42 7.77
N ASP A 90 -11.39 -25.48 7.52
CA ASP A 90 -10.48 -26.44 8.12
C ASP A 90 -10.06 -26.03 9.56
N LYS A 91 -10.51 -26.82 10.54
CA LYS A 91 -10.18 -26.63 11.98
C LYS A 91 -8.68 -26.75 12.27
N ASN A 92 -7.89 -27.31 11.37
CA ASN A 92 -6.43 -27.39 11.51
C ASN A 92 -5.71 -26.10 11.08
N LYS A 93 -6.39 -25.22 10.34
CA LYS A 93 -5.81 -23.99 9.76
C LYS A 93 -6.02 -22.73 10.60
N HIS A 94 -6.92 -22.77 11.58
CA HIS A 94 -7.23 -21.62 12.43
C HIS A 94 -7.35 -22.02 13.90
N CYS A 95 -7.27 -21.04 14.81
CA CYS A 95 -7.49 -21.28 16.23
C CYS A 95 -8.99 -21.38 16.52
N GLY A 96 -9.40 -22.46 17.21
CA GLY A 96 -10.77 -22.63 17.72
C GLY A 96 -10.91 -22.35 19.21
N LEU A 97 -9.80 -22.36 19.94
CA LEU A 97 -9.67 -22.09 21.37
C LEU A 97 -8.40 -21.25 21.61
N PRO A 98 -8.31 -20.50 22.72
CA PRO A 98 -7.14 -19.66 23.03
C PRO A 98 -5.98 -20.50 23.63
N THR A 99 -5.77 -21.70 23.10
CA THR A 99 -4.76 -22.66 23.54
C THR A 99 -4.31 -23.51 22.35
N GLY A 100 -3.14 -24.13 22.48
CA GLY A 100 -2.54 -24.94 21.42
C GLY A 100 -1.81 -24.12 20.37
N TYR A 101 -1.33 -24.80 19.33
CA TYR A 101 -0.49 -24.21 18.29
C TYR A 101 -1.12 -24.42 16.91
N LYS A 102 -0.98 -23.42 16.05
CA LYS A 102 -1.37 -23.48 14.64
C LYS A 102 -0.24 -22.91 13.79
N SER A 103 -0.23 -23.30 12.52
CA SER A 103 0.65 -22.64 11.54
C SER A 103 0.33 -21.14 11.50
N ASN A 104 1.34 -20.30 11.35
CA ASN A 104 1.17 -18.87 11.07
C ASN A 104 1.09 -18.55 9.57
N LEU A 105 1.01 -19.59 8.73
CA LEU A 105 1.03 -19.54 7.27
C LEU A 105 2.30 -18.89 6.67
N ARG A 106 3.33 -18.65 7.48
CA ARG A 106 4.64 -18.09 7.08
C ARG A 106 5.79 -19.06 7.37
N GLY A 107 5.49 -20.36 7.49
CA GLY A 107 6.49 -21.42 7.67
C GLY A 107 6.82 -21.73 9.13
N GLY A 108 6.12 -21.10 10.08
CA GLY A 108 6.25 -21.36 11.50
C GLY A 108 4.92 -21.77 12.15
N THR A 109 5.00 -22.10 13.44
CA THR A 109 3.86 -22.36 14.30
C THR A 109 3.86 -21.38 15.46
N VAL A 110 2.70 -20.87 15.82
CA VAL A 110 2.53 -19.91 16.92
C VAL A 110 1.41 -20.36 17.85
N SER A 111 1.50 -19.96 19.13
CA SER A 111 0.46 -20.26 20.12
C SER A 111 -0.79 -19.45 19.84
N CYS A 112 -1.95 -20.09 19.93
CA CYS A 112 -3.23 -19.41 19.84
C CYS A 112 -3.48 -18.53 21.07
N SER A 113 -3.85 -17.27 20.85
CA SER A 113 -4.35 -16.36 21.88
C SER A 113 -5.87 -16.18 21.80
N ARG A 114 -6.46 -15.40 22.70
CA ARG A 114 -7.88 -15.03 22.63
C ARG A 114 -8.23 -14.23 21.37
N GLU A 115 -7.26 -13.49 20.83
CA GLU A 115 -7.44 -12.63 19.65
C GLU A 115 -7.41 -13.42 18.34
N ASP A 116 -6.85 -14.63 18.36
CA ASP A 116 -6.77 -15.51 17.20
C ASP A 116 -7.97 -16.46 17.07
N VAL A 117 -8.87 -16.51 18.06
CA VAL A 117 -9.99 -17.47 18.07
C VAL A 117 -11.02 -17.12 17.01
N LEU A 118 -11.14 -17.97 15.98
CA LEU A 118 -12.13 -17.84 14.93
C LEU A 118 -13.43 -18.58 15.29
N THR A 119 -14.43 -17.81 15.72
CA THR A 119 -15.77 -18.33 16.02
C THR A 119 -16.57 -18.63 14.75
N ARG A 120 -17.67 -19.40 14.86
CA ARG A 120 -18.59 -19.64 13.72
C ARG A 120 -19.14 -18.33 13.16
N ASN A 121 -19.51 -17.37 14.02
CA ASN A 121 -19.96 -16.07 13.56
C ASN A 121 -18.83 -15.29 12.89
N GLY A 122 -17.62 -15.34 13.45
CA GLY A 122 -16.43 -14.72 12.85
C GLY A 122 -16.16 -15.18 11.43
N LYS A 123 -16.31 -16.49 11.13
CA LYS A 123 -16.18 -17.02 9.76
C LYS A 123 -17.17 -16.34 8.79
N LYS A 124 -18.42 -16.19 9.23
CA LYS A 124 -19.47 -15.51 8.44
C LYS A 124 -19.12 -14.05 8.23
N GLU A 125 -18.73 -13.33 9.29
CA GLU A 125 -18.39 -11.91 9.22
C GLU A 125 -17.18 -11.61 8.34
N ILE A 126 -16.13 -12.46 8.38
CA ILE A 126 -14.98 -12.35 7.46
C ILE A 126 -15.47 -12.41 6.01
N LEU A 127 -16.33 -13.38 5.68
CA LEU A 127 -16.85 -13.52 4.33
C LEU A 127 -17.74 -12.34 3.94
N THR A 128 -18.78 -12.05 4.72
CA THR A 128 -19.87 -11.16 4.30
C THR A 128 -19.56 -9.70 4.51
N SER A 129 -18.94 -9.36 5.64
CA SER A 129 -18.80 -7.98 6.11
C SER A 129 -17.41 -7.40 5.82
N ALA A 130 -16.39 -8.26 5.71
CA ALA A 130 -15.02 -7.85 5.36
C ALA A 130 -14.70 -8.13 3.88
N ILE A 131 -14.48 -9.40 3.51
CA ILE A 131 -13.91 -9.78 2.20
C ILE A 131 -14.82 -9.42 1.04
N ASN A 132 -16.11 -9.77 1.06
CA ASN A 132 -17.01 -9.49 -0.07
C ASN A 132 -17.20 -7.97 -0.29
N VAL A 133 -17.29 -7.21 0.80
CA VAL A 133 -17.40 -5.74 0.73
C VAL A 133 -16.10 -5.13 0.19
N ALA A 134 -14.94 -5.61 0.65
CA ALA A 134 -13.65 -5.17 0.16
C ALA A 134 -13.42 -5.52 -1.32
N ILE A 135 -13.80 -6.72 -1.75
CA ILE A 135 -13.79 -7.11 -3.17
C ILE A 135 -14.63 -6.14 -3.99
N LYS A 136 -15.85 -5.80 -3.53
CA LYS A 136 -16.69 -4.82 -4.20
C LYS A 136 -16.02 -3.45 -4.28
N LEU A 137 -15.37 -2.98 -3.20
CA LEU A 137 -14.65 -1.70 -3.20
C LEU A 137 -13.58 -1.64 -4.30
N HIS A 138 -12.84 -2.73 -4.52
CA HIS A 138 -11.89 -2.84 -5.61
C HIS A 138 -12.57 -2.98 -6.98
N ALA A 139 -13.57 -3.85 -7.12
CA ALA A 139 -14.27 -4.09 -8.38
C ALA A 139 -14.97 -2.84 -8.93
N ASP A 140 -15.52 -1.99 -8.05
CA ASP A 140 -16.14 -0.72 -8.45
C ASP A 140 -15.13 0.28 -9.04
N ARG A 141 -13.83 0.14 -8.72
CA ARG A 141 -12.77 1.13 -9.03
C ARG A 141 -11.72 0.61 -10.02
N LEU A 142 -11.48 -0.70 -10.05
CA LEU A 142 -10.43 -1.32 -10.85
C LEU A 142 -11.06 -2.12 -11.98
N LEU A 143 -10.73 -1.72 -13.19
CA LEU A 143 -11.08 -2.41 -14.42
C LEU A 143 -9.87 -3.22 -14.90
N VAL A 144 -10.15 -4.37 -15.50
CA VAL A 144 -9.16 -5.25 -16.15
C VAL A 144 -9.63 -5.62 -17.55
N GLN A 145 -8.71 -6.10 -18.36
CA GLN A 145 -9.05 -6.94 -19.51
C GLN A 145 -9.38 -8.35 -19.01
N PRO A 146 -10.65 -8.79 -19.11
CA PRO A 146 -11.08 -10.02 -18.48
C PRO A 146 -10.40 -11.25 -19.07
N LEU A 147 -10.14 -12.25 -18.24
CA LEU A 147 -9.71 -13.57 -18.72
C LEU A 147 -10.84 -14.21 -19.52
N LYS A 148 -10.49 -14.72 -20.72
CA LYS A 148 -11.42 -15.35 -21.66
C LYS A 148 -11.73 -16.81 -21.32
N ALA A 149 -10.85 -17.45 -20.56
CA ALA A 149 -10.96 -18.85 -20.14
C ALA A 149 -10.99 -18.93 -18.60
N PRO A 150 -11.49 -20.03 -18.02
CA PRO A 150 -11.41 -20.26 -16.58
C PRO A 150 -9.98 -20.11 -16.06
N LEU A 151 -9.83 -19.38 -14.95
CA LEU A 151 -8.54 -19.09 -14.34
C LEU A 151 -8.00 -20.36 -13.67
N LYS A 152 -6.92 -20.93 -14.22
CA LYS A 152 -6.23 -22.06 -13.60
C LYS A 152 -5.16 -21.60 -12.63
N VAL A 153 -5.20 -22.13 -11.42
CA VAL A 153 -4.26 -21.79 -10.34
C VAL A 153 -2.99 -22.64 -10.48
N PRO A 154 -1.81 -22.03 -10.69
CA PRO A 154 -0.59 -22.78 -10.91
C PRO A 154 -0.10 -23.46 -9.64
N ASN A 155 0.70 -24.51 -9.79
CA ASN A 155 1.39 -25.12 -8.66
C ASN A 155 2.38 -24.12 -8.05
N PHE A 156 2.34 -23.99 -6.73
CA PHE A 156 3.27 -23.11 -6.02
C PHE A 156 4.57 -23.83 -5.67
N PRO A 157 5.72 -23.14 -5.71
CA PRO A 157 7.00 -23.72 -5.29
C PRO A 157 6.93 -24.29 -3.87
N GLU A 158 7.68 -25.37 -3.60
CA GLU A 158 7.60 -26.10 -2.32
C GLU A 158 7.81 -25.23 -1.09
N LYS A 159 8.75 -24.29 -1.16
CA LYS A 159 9.11 -23.38 -0.05
C LYS A 159 8.32 -22.07 -0.07
N SER A 160 7.35 -21.91 -0.98
CA SER A 160 6.56 -20.69 -1.07
C SER A 160 5.52 -20.61 0.04
N ILE A 161 5.35 -19.42 0.62
CA ILE A 161 4.27 -19.09 1.55
C ILE A 161 2.89 -19.40 0.93
N CYS A 162 2.73 -19.18 -0.38
CA CYS A 162 1.50 -19.47 -1.11
C CYS A 162 1.07 -20.94 -1.04
N ARG A 163 2.01 -21.86 -0.87
CA ARG A 163 1.72 -23.29 -0.74
C ARG A 163 1.05 -23.66 0.59
N GLN A 164 1.07 -22.76 1.58
CA GLN A 164 0.45 -23.00 2.88
C GLN A 164 -1.07 -22.85 2.86
N PHE A 165 -1.63 -22.23 1.81
CA PHE A 165 -3.07 -22.06 1.62
C PHE A 165 -3.69 -23.28 0.93
N THR A 166 -4.91 -23.63 1.31
CA THR A 166 -5.66 -24.71 0.66
C THR A 166 -6.20 -24.26 -0.69
N VAL A 167 -5.66 -24.85 -1.76
CA VAL A 167 -6.15 -24.68 -3.13
C VAL A 167 -6.97 -25.91 -3.52
N PRO A 168 -8.28 -25.79 -3.76
CA PRO A 168 -9.09 -26.89 -4.28
C PRO A 168 -8.51 -27.44 -5.59
N ASP A 169 -8.53 -28.77 -5.76
CA ASP A 169 -7.99 -29.41 -6.97
C ASP A 169 -8.69 -28.92 -8.24
N VAL A 170 -10.00 -28.65 -8.17
CA VAL A 170 -10.78 -28.08 -9.27
C VAL A 170 -10.26 -26.70 -9.73
N HIS A 171 -9.66 -25.90 -8.85
CA HIS A 171 -9.03 -24.63 -9.24
C HIS A 171 -7.76 -24.84 -10.07
N ARG A 172 -7.13 -26.02 -9.98
CA ARG A 172 -5.93 -26.39 -10.75
C ARG A 172 -6.29 -27.12 -12.05
N SER A 173 -7.25 -28.03 -11.99
CA SER A 173 -7.65 -28.86 -13.13
C SER A 173 -8.56 -28.12 -14.11
N GLU A 174 -9.79 -27.82 -13.70
CA GLU A 174 -10.82 -27.16 -14.52
C GLU A 174 -10.62 -25.64 -14.57
N GLY A 175 -10.20 -25.04 -13.45
CA GLY A 175 -10.06 -23.61 -13.26
C GLY A 175 -11.33 -22.95 -12.72
N VAL A 176 -11.19 -21.71 -12.27
CA VAL A 176 -12.28 -20.91 -11.71
C VAL A 176 -12.94 -20.12 -12.85
N LYS A 177 -14.22 -20.40 -13.11
CA LYS A 177 -15.00 -19.67 -14.11
C LYS A 177 -15.22 -18.22 -13.66
N ASP A 178 -15.32 -17.34 -14.65
CA ASP A 178 -15.64 -15.93 -14.45
C ASP A 178 -14.78 -15.19 -13.43
N ALA A 179 -13.50 -15.58 -13.32
CA ALA A 179 -12.53 -14.98 -12.43
C ALA A 179 -11.39 -14.34 -13.21
N ASP A 180 -11.01 -13.12 -12.81
CA ASP A 180 -9.79 -12.45 -13.25
C ASP A 180 -8.70 -12.52 -12.17
N MET A 181 -9.10 -12.79 -10.93
CA MET A 181 -8.24 -13.11 -9.80
C MET A 181 -8.94 -14.10 -8.85
N VAL A 182 -8.18 -15.04 -8.29
CA VAL A 182 -8.64 -15.87 -7.16
C VAL A 182 -7.91 -15.43 -5.89
N LEU A 183 -8.68 -15.12 -4.84
CA LEU A 183 -8.17 -14.73 -3.53
C LEU A 183 -8.37 -15.87 -2.52
N TYR A 184 -7.31 -16.41 -1.95
CA TYR A 184 -7.40 -17.42 -0.89
C TYR A 184 -7.37 -16.74 0.48
N VAL A 185 -8.41 -16.99 1.28
CA VAL A 185 -8.62 -16.32 2.56
C VAL A 185 -8.39 -17.31 3.71
N ALA A 186 -7.55 -16.91 4.65
CA ALA A 186 -7.30 -17.62 5.89
C ALA A 186 -7.48 -16.70 7.10
N ALA A 187 -7.50 -17.29 8.30
CA ALA A 187 -7.51 -16.60 9.58
C ALA A 187 -6.68 -17.38 10.61
N ALA A 188 -5.45 -17.66 10.21
CA ALA A 188 -4.43 -18.26 11.05
C ALA A 188 -3.87 -17.22 12.04
N PRO A 189 -3.34 -17.65 13.20
CA PRO A 189 -2.66 -16.74 14.11
C PRO A 189 -1.40 -16.14 13.48
N GLY A 190 -0.95 -14.99 13.99
CA GLY A 190 0.24 -14.30 13.47
C GLY A 190 -0.06 -13.01 12.69
N GLY A 191 -1.26 -12.47 12.86
CA GLY A 191 -1.63 -11.13 12.39
C GLY A 191 -2.08 -11.07 10.93
N VAL A 192 -2.36 -9.85 10.48
CA VAL A 192 -2.93 -9.57 9.17
C VAL A 192 -1.83 -9.43 8.13
N TRP A 193 -2.02 -10.01 6.94
CA TRP A 193 -1.16 -9.78 5.77
C TRP A 193 -1.73 -10.39 4.50
N ALA A 194 -1.24 -9.89 3.36
CA ALA A 194 -1.53 -10.42 2.05
C ALA A 194 -0.35 -10.27 1.09
N LEU A 195 -0.37 -11.06 0.02
CA LEU A 195 0.60 -10.97 -1.07
C LEU A 195 0.06 -11.61 -2.36
N PRO A 196 0.59 -11.22 -3.54
CA PRO A 196 0.33 -11.92 -4.78
C PRO A 196 1.11 -13.23 -4.84
N CYS A 197 0.46 -14.29 -5.32
CA CYS A 197 1.02 -15.65 -5.42
C CYS A 197 1.26 -16.13 -6.86
N ALA A 198 0.55 -15.57 -7.83
CA ALA A 198 0.80 -15.82 -9.25
C ALA A 198 0.39 -14.61 -10.09
N THR A 199 1.07 -14.42 -11.21
CA THR A 199 0.85 -13.33 -12.14
C THR A 199 0.75 -13.84 -13.58
N LEU A 200 0.14 -13.05 -14.45
CA LEU A 200 0.31 -13.19 -15.91
C LEU A 200 1.71 -12.70 -16.33
N ASP A 201 2.05 -12.90 -17.61
CA ASP A 201 3.31 -12.45 -18.21
C ASP A 201 3.49 -10.93 -18.16
N ASN A 202 2.39 -10.17 -18.25
CA ASN A 202 2.41 -8.71 -18.09
C ASN A 202 2.53 -8.26 -16.62
N GLY A 203 2.72 -9.20 -15.68
CA GLY A 203 2.90 -8.92 -14.26
C GLY A 203 1.62 -8.79 -13.44
N ARG A 204 0.43 -8.81 -14.05
CA ARG A 204 -0.88 -8.69 -13.38
C ARG A 204 -1.11 -9.85 -12.41
N PRO A 205 -1.34 -9.60 -11.12
CA PRO A 205 -1.73 -10.65 -10.17
C PRO A 205 -3.05 -11.31 -10.54
N ILE A 206 -3.04 -12.65 -10.58
CA ILE A 206 -4.21 -13.49 -10.84
C ILE A 206 -4.51 -14.45 -9.69
N VAL A 207 -3.55 -14.63 -8.77
CA VAL A 207 -3.78 -15.35 -7.53
C VAL A 207 -3.18 -14.55 -6.40
N GLY A 208 -3.97 -14.31 -5.36
CA GLY A 208 -3.54 -13.66 -4.14
C GLY A 208 -3.95 -14.46 -2.92
N VAL A 209 -3.29 -14.19 -1.80
CA VAL A 209 -3.63 -14.75 -0.50
C VAL A 209 -3.81 -13.62 0.51
N VAL A 210 -4.69 -13.82 1.48
CA VAL A 210 -4.85 -12.95 2.65
C VAL A 210 -5.03 -13.80 3.90
N ASN A 211 -4.25 -13.49 4.93
CA ASN A 211 -4.51 -13.92 6.29
C ASN A 211 -5.17 -12.77 7.05
N PHE A 212 -6.41 -12.98 7.47
CA PHE A 212 -7.21 -11.97 8.17
C PHE A 212 -7.22 -12.24 9.68
N GLY A 213 -7.02 -11.19 10.48
CA GLY A 213 -7.01 -11.31 11.94
C GLY A 213 -8.44 -11.38 12.50
N PRO A 214 -8.82 -12.43 13.27
CA PRO A 214 -10.15 -12.48 13.88
C PRO A 214 -10.44 -11.30 14.81
N ALA A 215 -9.41 -10.73 15.45
CA ALA A 215 -9.52 -9.55 16.30
C ALA A 215 -10.04 -8.30 15.57
N ASP A 216 -9.83 -8.19 14.27
CA ASP A 216 -10.24 -7.02 13.47
C ASP A 216 -11.76 -6.95 13.28
N LEU A 217 -12.46 -8.07 13.51
CA LEU A 217 -13.92 -8.14 13.45
C LEU A 217 -14.61 -7.39 14.61
N ARG A 218 -13.86 -6.89 15.60
CA ARG A 218 -14.42 -6.06 16.69
C ARG A 218 -15.14 -4.81 16.16
N PHE A 219 -14.69 -4.27 15.03
CA PHE A 219 -15.31 -3.11 14.37
C PHE A 219 -15.49 -3.38 12.88
N LEU A 220 -16.70 -3.75 12.45
CA LEU A 220 -16.95 -4.22 11.08
C LEU A 220 -16.53 -3.22 9.99
N ARG A 221 -16.74 -1.91 10.20
CA ARG A 221 -16.29 -0.88 9.25
C ARG A 221 -14.76 -0.88 9.09
N LEU A 222 -14.03 -1.08 10.17
CA LEU A 222 -12.57 -1.19 10.15
C LEU A 222 -12.15 -2.50 9.49
N ALA A 223 -12.82 -3.61 9.80
CA ALA A 223 -12.57 -4.91 9.18
C ALA A 223 -12.66 -4.85 7.64
N THR A 224 -13.65 -4.15 7.10
CA THR A 224 -13.76 -3.91 5.66
C THR A 224 -12.55 -3.15 5.10
N ARG A 225 -12.08 -2.11 5.80
CA ARG A 225 -10.93 -1.30 5.34
C ARG A 225 -9.61 -2.06 5.43
N ILE A 226 -9.42 -2.85 6.48
CA ILE A 226 -8.29 -3.77 6.62
C ILE A 226 -8.32 -4.80 5.48
N ALA A 227 -9.47 -5.43 5.22
CA ALA A 227 -9.59 -6.38 4.11
C ALA A 227 -9.28 -5.72 2.76
N ALA A 228 -9.75 -4.50 2.52
CA ALA A 228 -9.44 -3.77 1.28
C ALA A 228 -7.94 -3.42 1.18
N HIS A 229 -7.31 -3.02 2.29
CA HIS A 229 -5.86 -2.78 2.34
C HIS A 229 -5.07 -4.04 1.95
N GLU A 230 -5.40 -5.18 2.54
CA GLU A 230 -4.73 -6.44 2.24
C GLU A 230 -5.01 -6.93 0.81
N ILE A 231 -6.25 -6.79 0.33
CA ILE A 231 -6.57 -7.13 -1.06
C ILE A 231 -5.79 -6.23 -2.02
N ALA A 232 -5.55 -4.96 -1.69
CA ALA A 232 -4.71 -4.09 -2.51
C ALA A 232 -3.27 -4.61 -2.63
N HIS A 233 -2.68 -5.12 -1.54
CA HIS A 233 -1.39 -5.81 -1.59
C HIS A 233 -1.44 -7.05 -2.48
N ALA A 234 -2.49 -7.88 -2.34
CA ALA A 234 -2.69 -9.05 -3.19
C ALA A 234 -2.87 -8.72 -4.68
N LEU A 235 -3.40 -7.53 -4.98
CA LEU A 235 -3.52 -6.92 -6.31
C LEU A 235 -2.22 -6.26 -6.80
N GLY A 236 -1.16 -6.30 -6.00
CA GLY A 236 0.18 -5.87 -6.40
C GLY A 236 0.57 -4.46 -5.99
N PHE A 237 -0.17 -3.82 -5.08
CA PHE A 237 0.31 -2.63 -4.38
C PHE A 237 1.51 -3.03 -3.50
N ALA A 238 2.71 -2.99 -4.07
CA ALA A 238 3.92 -3.45 -3.42
C ALA A 238 5.11 -2.64 -3.91
N TYR A 239 5.98 -2.21 -2.99
CA TYR A 239 7.16 -1.41 -3.32
C TYR A 239 8.02 -2.09 -4.40
N GLY A 240 8.29 -3.39 -4.28
CA GLY A 240 9.04 -4.14 -5.30
C GLY A 240 8.38 -4.14 -6.69
N LYS A 241 7.05 -4.13 -6.76
CA LYS A 241 6.30 -4.01 -8.03
C LYS A 241 6.39 -2.60 -8.60
N MET A 242 6.32 -1.58 -7.75
CA MET A 242 6.51 -0.18 -8.15
C MET A 242 7.93 0.07 -8.67
N VAL A 243 8.96 -0.53 -8.04
CA VAL A 243 10.35 -0.52 -8.54
C VAL A 243 10.45 -1.19 -9.90
N ALA A 244 9.92 -2.42 -10.04
CA ALA A 244 9.96 -3.15 -11.30
C ALA A 244 9.26 -2.40 -12.45
N SER A 245 8.22 -1.62 -12.10
CA SER A 245 7.46 -0.78 -13.04
C SER A 245 8.04 0.63 -13.21
N ARG A 246 9.22 0.91 -12.63
CA ARG A 246 9.92 2.21 -12.71
C ARG A 246 9.07 3.39 -12.22
N MET A 247 8.25 3.17 -11.18
CA MET A 247 7.33 4.16 -10.64
C MET A 247 7.93 4.98 -9.49
N VAL A 248 9.13 4.64 -9.00
CA VAL A 248 9.72 5.23 -7.79
C VAL A 248 10.99 6.01 -8.10
N SER A 249 11.26 7.01 -7.28
CA SER A 249 12.50 7.78 -7.31
C SER A 249 13.02 8.06 -5.90
N ASN A 250 14.35 8.13 -5.78
CA ASN A 250 15.03 8.53 -4.55
C ASN A 250 15.11 10.07 -4.51
N VAL A 251 14.78 10.64 -3.35
CA VAL A 251 14.81 12.07 -3.10
C VAL A 251 15.55 12.33 -1.80
N THR A 252 16.47 13.30 -1.83
CA THR A 252 17.27 13.70 -0.68
C THR A 252 16.68 14.92 0.02
N SER A 253 17.08 15.16 1.26
CA SER A 253 16.77 16.38 2.02
C SER A 253 15.29 16.63 2.28
N VAL A 254 14.44 15.62 2.11
CA VAL A 254 13.02 15.69 2.48
C VAL A 254 12.93 15.82 3.99
N ARG A 255 12.66 17.04 4.47
CA ARG A 255 12.62 17.38 5.91
C ARG A 255 13.90 16.95 6.65
N GLY A 256 15.07 17.17 6.04
CA GLY A 256 16.37 16.85 6.64
C GLY A 256 16.74 15.37 6.61
N ARG A 257 15.94 14.51 5.98
CA ARG A 257 16.27 13.10 5.80
C ARG A 257 17.34 12.93 4.72
N ALA A 258 18.29 12.02 4.95
CA ALA A 258 19.31 11.67 3.97
C ALA A 258 18.69 11.07 2.70
N LEU A 259 17.65 10.25 2.87
CA LEU A 259 16.94 9.60 1.79
C LEU A 259 15.45 9.42 2.13
N SER A 260 14.62 9.73 1.13
CA SER A 260 13.21 9.41 1.04
C SER A 260 12.93 8.79 -0.32
N VAL A 261 11.95 7.88 -0.39
CA VAL A 261 11.49 7.32 -1.66
C VAL A 261 10.08 7.81 -1.94
N VAL A 262 9.88 8.33 -3.15
CA VAL A 262 8.57 8.79 -3.63
C VAL A 262 8.11 7.92 -4.79
N VAL A 263 6.81 7.72 -4.91
CA VAL A 263 6.17 7.21 -6.12
C VAL A 263 5.86 8.42 -7.01
N ASN A 264 6.55 8.51 -8.14
CA ASN A 264 6.52 9.66 -9.05
C ASN A 264 6.16 9.29 -10.49
N SER A 265 5.55 8.13 -10.71
CA SER A 265 4.89 7.81 -11.97
C SER A 265 3.78 8.81 -12.31
N THR A 266 3.41 8.88 -13.60
CA THR A 266 2.60 9.97 -14.16
C THR A 266 1.33 10.24 -13.37
N ASN A 267 0.46 9.24 -13.18
CA ASN A 267 -0.79 9.44 -12.46
C ASN A 267 -0.53 9.66 -10.97
N ALA A 268 0.39 8.91 -10.34
CA ALA A 268 0.69 9.04 -8.91
C ALA A 268 1.21 10.43 -8.54
N ALA A 269 2.09 11.01 -9.36
CA ALA A 269 2.58 12.37 -9.18
C ALA A 269 1.48 13.42 -9.38
N MET A 270 0.58 13.23 -10.36
CA MET A 270 -0.59 14.12 -10.53
C MET A 270 -1.54 14.05 -9.34
N ALA A 271 -1.91 12.85 -8.90
CA ALA A 271 -2.77 12.64 -7.74
C ALA A 271 -2.17 13.29 -6.47
N ALA A 272 -0.85 13.16 -6.26
CA ALA A 272 -0.17 13.83 -5.15
C ALA A 272 -0.25 15.37 -5.26
N ARG A 273 0.00 15.94 -6.45
CA ARG A 273 -0.10 17.40 -6.67
C ARG A 273 -1.49 17.93 -6.36
N GLU A 274 -2.52 17.21 -6.82
CA GLU A 274 -3.92 17.60 -6.61
C GLU A 274 -4.33 17.45 -5.15
N HIS A 275 -4.02 16.30 -4.52
CA HIS A 275 -4.38 16.02 -3.15
C HIS A 275 -3.79 17.04 -2.16
N TYR A 276 -2.54 17.46 -2.36
CA TYR A 276 -1.86 18.42 -1.49
C TYR A 276 -1.88 19.86 -2.02
N ASN A 277 -2.53 20.11 -3.16
CA ASN A 277 -2.50 21.39 -3.87
C ASN A 277 -1.08 21.99 -4.02
N CYS A 278 -0.11 21.14 -4.35
CA CYS A 278 1.28 21.54 -4.52
C CYS A 278 1.84 21.08 -5.86
N LYS A 279 2.05 22.01 -6.79
CA LYS A 279 2.62 21.72 -8.12
C LYS A 279 4.05 21.17 -8.07
N GLY A 280 4.84 21.62 -7.09
CA GLY A 280 6.25 21.28 -6.95
C GLY A 280 6.53 19.94 -6.25
N ILE A 281 5.50 19.24 -5.76
CA ILE A 281 5.70 17.93 -5.12
C ILE A 281 6.22 16.94 -6.18
N GLN A 282 7.27 16.19 -5.82
CA GLN A 282 7.92 15.26 -6.75
C GLN A 282 7.18 13.93 -6.87
N GLY A 283 6.34 13.58 -5.89
CA GLY A 283 5.55 12.36 -5.87
C GLY A 283 4.98 12.09 -4.48
N MET A 284 4.28 10.97 -4.32
CA MET A 284 3.77 10.54 -3.02
C MET A 284 4.84 9.76 -2.26
N GLU A 285 5.20 10.22 -1.06
CA GLU A 285 6.22 9.54 -0.23
C GLU A 285 5.73 8.16 0.25
N LEU A 286 6.61 7.16 0.15
CA LEU A 286 6.42 5.85 0.78
C LEU A 286 6.74 5.92 2.28
N ASN A 287 6.11 5.04 3.04
CA ASN A 287 6.41 4.88 4.45
C ASN A 287 7.80 4.29 4.63
N ASP A 288 8.53 4.87 5.58
CA ASP A 288 9.81 4.36 6.01
C ASP A 288 9.89 4.47 7.53
N PHE A 289 9.79 3.31 8.20
CA PHE A 289 9.71 3.25 9.65
C PHE A 289 11.04 3.59 10.34
N LYS A 290 12.17 3.58 9.61
CA LYS A 290 13.49 3.97 10.13
C LYS A 290 13.84 5.42 9.81
N GLY A 291 13.29 5.96 8.73
CA GLY A 291 13.54 7.34 8.31
C GLY A 291 14.86 7.57 7.56
N ASP A 292 15.60 6.51 7.24
CA ASP A 292 16.93 6.55 6.60
C ASP A 292 16.97 5.94 5.19
N GLY A 293 15.83 5.49 4.68
CA GLY A 293 15.66 4.80 3.40
C GLY A 293 15.84 3.28 3.47
N THR A 294 16.23 2.72 4.61
CA THR A 294 16.46 1.26 4.77
C THR A 294 15.25 0.52 5.35
N GLY A 295 14.23 1.24 5.82
CA GLY A 295 13.00 0.71 6.38
C GLY A 295 11.77 0.90 5.48
N LEU A 296 11.96 0.90 4.15
CA LEU A 296 10.88 1.13 3.20
C LEU A 296 9.81 0.04 3.26
N GLU A 297 8.56 0.47 3.31
CA GLU A 297 7.38 -0.39 3.30
C GLU A 297 6.56 -0.19 2.03
N SER A 298 5.67 -1.14 1.76
CA SER A 298 4.71 -1.05 0.66
C SER A 298 3.49 -0.20 1.04
N HIS A 299 3.70 0.90 1.77
CA HIS A 299 2.64 1.78 2.25
C HIS A 299 2.91 3.23 1.88
N TRP A 300 1.87 4.04 1.80
CA TRP A 300 2.01 5.48 1.82
C TRP A 300 2.55 5.97 3.17
N SER A 301 3.35 7.03 3.15
CA SER A 301 3.83 7.69 4.36
C SER A 301 2.67 8.01 5.30
N GLN A 302 2.67 7.40 6.48
CA GLN A 302 1.61 7.60 7.48
C GLN A 302 1.49 9.07 7.86
N ARG A 303 2.61 9.79 7.86
CA ARG A 303 2.64 11.23 8.13
C ARG A 303 1.82 12.03 7.13
N ASN A 304 1.88 11.67 5.85
CA ASN A 304 1.29 12.46 4.78
C ASN A 304 -0.14 11.99 4.42
N ALA A 305 -0.45 10.72 4.67
CA ALA A 305 -1.69 10.09 4.21
C ALA A 305 -2.28 9.15 5.28
N LYS A 306 -2.21 9.52 6.56
CA LYS A 306 -2.64 8.71 7.71
C LYS A 306 -3.96 7.95 7.50
N ASP A 307 -4.94 8.64 6.93
CA ASP A 307 -6.30 8.13 6.74
C ASP A 307 -6.54 7.48 5.37
N GLU A 308 -5.52 7.33 4.54
CA GLU A 308 -5.58 6.69 3.22
C GLU A 308 -5.54 5.16 3.35
N LEU A 309 -6.21 4.45 2.44
CA LEU A 309 -6.33 2.99 2.42
C LEU A 309 -4.99 2.28 2.56
N MET A 310 -3.94 2.73 1.88
CA MET A 310 -2.62 2.11 1.83
C MET A 310 -1.59 2.77 2.74
N ALA A 311 -2.01 3.59 3.71
CA ALA A 311 -1.15 3.94 4.83
C ALA A 311 -1.03 2.76 5.82
N PRO A 312 0.00 2.73 6.69
CA PRO A 312 0.04 1.77 7.79
C PRO A 312 -1.26 1.81 8.61
N LEU A 313 -1.76 0.63 8.99
CA LEU A 313 -3.03 0.47 9.69
C LEU A 313 -3.13 1.38 10.94
N GLY A 314 -4.33 1.92 11.19
CA GLY A 314 -4.60 2.85 12.31
C GLY A 314 -5.24 4.18 11.92
N GLY A 315 -5.54 4.41 10.64
CA GLY A 315 -6.35 5.53 10.14
C GLY A 315 -7.74 5.13 9.64
N ALA A 316 -8.43 6.05 8.96
CA ALA A 316 -9.79 5.83 8.45
C ALA A 316 -9.90 4.86 7.25
N GLY A 317 -8.82 4.68 6.47
CA GLY A 317 -8.76 3.76 5.33
C GLY A 317 -9.56 4.23 4.11
N TYR A 318 -9.51 5.52 3.78
CA TYR A 318 -10.13 6.08 2.59
C TYR A 318 -9.42 5.61 1.32
N TYR A 319 -10.18 5.01 0.40
CA TYR A 319 -9.66 4.62 -0.91
C TYR A 319 -9.65 5.86 -1.80
N THR A 320 -8.51 6.55 -1.88
CA THR A 320 -8.38 7.83 -2.58
C THR A 320 -7.74 7.70 -3.96
N GLU A 321 -7.72 8.83 -4.68
CA GLU A 321 -6.95 9.06 -5.90
C GLU A 321 -5.49 8.59 -5.78
N LEU A 322 -4.85 8.71 -4.61
CA LEU A 322 -3.44 8.35 -4.42
C LEU A 322 -3.19 6.86 -4.69
N THR A 323 -3.98 5.98 -4.05
CA THR A 323 -3.88 4.52 -4.27
C THR A 323 -4.34 4.12 -5.66
N LEU A 324 -5.41 4.75 -6.15
CA LEU A 324 -5.93 4.47 -7.49
C LEU A 324 -4.92 4.81 -8.58
N ALA A 325 -4.25 5.96 -8.47
CA ALA A 325 -3.22 6.38 -9.40
C ALA A 325 -2.03 5.42 -9.45
N ALA A 326 -1.62 4.89 -8.29
CA ALA A 326 -0.61 3.84 -8.27
C ALA A 326 -1.07 2.56 -9.00
N PHE A 327 -2.34 2.16 -8.84
CA PHE A 327 -2.89 1.02 -9.60
C PHE A 327 -2.94 1.27 -11.11
N ALA A 328 -3.30 2.47 -11.55
CA ALA A 328 -3.28 2.83 -12.97
C ALA A 328 -1.86 2.74 -13.54
N ASP A 329 -0.87 3.26 -12.80
CA ASP A 329 0.54 3.31 -13.24
C ASP A 329 1.26 1.96 -13.21
N LEU A 330 0.73 0.96 -12.48
CA LEU A 330 1.18 -0.44 -12.59
C LEU A 330 0.95 -1.02 -13.99
N GLY A 331 0.08 -0.41 -14.81
CA GLY A 331 -0.05 -0.68 -16.24
C GLY A 331 -0.96 -1.85 -16.60
N TYR A 332 -1.44 -2.62 -15.62
CA TYR A 332 -2.34 -3.76 -15.85
C TYR A 332 -3.76 -3.56 -15.30
N TYR A 333 -4.05 -2.39 -14.71
CA TYR A 333 -5.40 -1.94 -14.35
C TYR A 333 -5.73 -0.65 -15.07
N LYS A 334 -7.02 -0.47 -15.37
CA LYS A 334 -7.59 0.85 -15.66
C LYS A 334 -8.45 1.24 -14.47
N VAL A 335 -8.37 2.51 -14.07
CA VAL A 335 -9.13 3.01 -12.93
C VAL A 335 -10.44 3.63 -13.42
N ASN A 336 -11.52 3.33 -12.69
CA ASN A 336 -12.74 4.11 -12.68
C ASN A 336 -12.62 5.20 -11.60
N TRP A 337 -12.47 6.44 -12.03
CA TRP A 337 -12.27 7.61 -11.18
C TRP A 337 -13.59 8.24 -10.69
N ALA A 338 -14.73 7.74 -11.18
CA ALA A 338 -16.06 8.21 -10.81
C ALA A 338 -16.53 7.70 -9.44
#